data_AF-A0A7Y7ND50-F1
#
_entry.id   AF-A0A7Y7ND50-F1
#
_cell.length_a   1.000
_cell.length_b   1.000
_cell.length_c   1.000
_cell.angle_alpha   90.00
_cell.angle_beta   90.00
_cell.angle_gamma   90.00
#
_symmetry.space_group_name_H-M   'P 1'
#
loop_
_entity.id
_entity.type
_entity.pdbx_description
1 polymer ?
#
loop_
_entity_poly.entity_id
_entity_poly.type
_entity_poly.pdbx_seq_one_letter_code
_entity_poly.pdbx_strand_id
1 'polypeptide(L)'
;MKRMTDRLSYSPVSEFMTTRFICLQHDTPPLEAARRTVTSEAKFLVIMHGKRPVSILNRGELLELTFSGKAGDNLLVPGTSWETAPLCSQRTIISVALELLDECNSTRMVVLGESGEVAGVVCAEQL
;
A
#
# COMPACT_ATOMS: atom_id res chain seq x y z
N MET A 1 7.02 17.14 -26.65
CA MET A 1 6.84 16.27 -25.46
C MET A 1 6.09 16.91 -24.29
N LYS A 2 6.02 18.24 -24.13
CA LYS A 2 5.28 18.90 -23.02
C LYS A 2 3.77 18.62 -22.93
N ARG A 3 3.07 18.33 -24.04
CA ARG A 3 1.60 18.12 -24.04
C ARG A 3 1.14 16.78 -23.48
N MET A 4 2.04 15.81 -23.32
CA MET A 4 1.68 14.46 -22.85
C MET A 4 1.72 14.36 -21.32
N THR A 5 2.61 15.13 -20.69
CA THR A 5 2.73 15.25 -19.22
C THR A 5 1.51 15.95 -18.61
N ASP A 6 0.98 17.00 -19.26
CA ASP A 6 -0.18 17.74 -18.73
C ASP A 6 -1.48 16.92 -18.70
N ARG A 7 -1.67 15.95 -19.62
CA ARG A 7 -2.91 15.14 -19.65
C ARG A 7 -2.91 14.06 -18.58
N LEU A 8 -1.74 13.50 -18.28
CA LEU A 8 -1.60 12.45 -17.26
C LEU A 8 -1.86 12.99 -15.86
N SER A 9 -1.46 14.25 -15.57
CA SER A 9 -1.68 14.88 -14.27
C SER A 9 -3.15 14.92 -13.80
N TYR A 10 -4.10 14.90 -14.74
CA TYR A 10 -5.54 14.94 -14.44
C TYR A 10 -6.25 13.58 -14.56
N SER A 11 -5.54 12.52 -14.94
CA SER A 11 -6.12 11.17 -14.92
C SER A 11 -6.37 10.71 -13.49
N PRO A 12 -7.43 9.93 -13.24
CA PRO A 12 -7.66 9.33 -11.93
C PRO A 12 -6.65 8.21 -11.63
N VAL A 13 -6.26 8.07 -10.36
CA VAL A 13 -5.35 7.01 -9.88
C VAL A 13 -5.88 5.61 -10.17
N SER A 14 -7.20 5.43 -10.35
CA SER A 14 -7.79 4.15 -10.75
C SER A 14 -7.23 3.59 -12.05
N GLU A 15 -6.71 4.45 -12.94
CA GLU A 15 -6.09 4.03 -14.21
C GLU A 15 -4.66 3.46 -14.01
N PHE A 16 -4.02 3.74 -12.87
CA PHE A 16 -2.60 3.45 -12.61
C PHE A 16 -2.38 2.53 -11.40
N MET A 17 -3.39 2.37 -10.54
CA MET A 17 -3.32 1.49 -9.38
C MET A 17 -3.17 0.02 -9.79
N THR A 18 -2.56 -0.77 -8.91
CA THR A 18 -2.57 -2.23 -9.03
C THR A 18 -3.61 -2.87 -8.13
N THR A 19 -4.30 -3.88 -8.65
CA THR A 19 -5.21 -4.75 -7.90
C THR A 19 -4.52 -6.03 -7.41
N ARG A 20 -3.22 -6.20 -7.70
CA ARG A 20 -2.41 -7.36 -7.27
C ARG A 20 -1.91 -7.16 -5.84
N PHE A 21 -2.83 -7.15 -4.90
CA PHE A 21 -2.52 -7.05 -3.47
C PHE A 21 -3.37 -8.05 -2.66
N ILE A 22 -2.94 -8.32 -1.44
CA ILE A 22 -3.76 -9.00 -0.42
C ILE A 22 -3.88 -8.12 0.82
N CYS A 23 -5.02 -8.21 1.49
CA CYS A 23 -5.20 -7.59 2.80
C CYS A 23 -4.95 -8.63 3.90
N LEU A 24 -4.09 -8.30 4.86
CA LEU A 24 -3.83 -9.13 6.05
C LEU A 24 -4.14 -8.34 7.31
N GLN A 25 -4.67 -9.00 8.33
CA GLN A 25 -4.82 -8.37 9.64
C GLN A 25 -3.44 -8.22 10.30
N HIS A 26 -3.29 -7.16 11.09
CA HIS A 26 -2.03 -6.79 11.72
C HIS A 26 -1.50 -7.81 12.74
N ASP A 27 -2.38 -8.67 13.24
CA ASP A 27 -2.13 -9.81 14.13
C ASP A 27 -1.85 -11.11 13.36
N THR A 28 -1.83 -11.07 12.03
CA THR A 28 -1.43 -12.23 11.22
C THR A 28 0.05 -12.54 11.53
N PRO A 29 0.43 -13.80 11.81
CA PRO A 29 1.83 -14.13 12.03
C PRO A 29 2.68 -13.87 10.78
N PRO A 30 3.90 -13.31 10.89
CA PRO A 30 4.76 -13.00 9.74
C PRO A 30 5.02 -14.20 8.83
N LEU A 31 5.22 -15.38 9.40
CA LEU A 31 5.40 -16.62 8.63
C LEU A 31 4.15 -16.99 7.83
N GLU A 32 2.96 -16.83 8.40
CA GLU A 32 1.70 -17.07 7.72
C GLU A 32 1.45 -16.03 6.62
N ALA A 33 1.79 -14.77 6.89
CA ALA A 33 1.76 -13.70 5.88
C ALA A 33 2.69 -14.00 4.70
N ALA A 34 3.92 -14.48 4.98
CA ALA A 34 4.87 -14.87 3.95
C ALA A 34 4.33 -16.03 3.10
N ARG A 35 3.75 -17.06 3.73
CA ARG A 35 3.10 -18.17 3.02
C ARG A 35 1.98 -17.68 2.09
N ARG A 36 1.07 -16.82 2.60
CA ARG A 36 -0.03 -16.26 1.80
C ARG A 36 0.46 -15.41 0.63
N THR A 37 1.54 -14.67 0.82
CA THR A 37 2.14 -13.85 -0.25
C THR A 37 2.70 -14.71 -1.37
N VAL A 38 3.39 -15.80 -1.02
CA VAL A 38 3.95 -16.73 -2.01
C VAL A 38 2.85 -17.36 -2.86
N THR A 39 1.70 -17.67 -2.27
CA THR A 39 0.59 -18.34 -2.97
C THR A 39 -0.33 -17.41 -3.76
N SER A 40 -0.33 -16.11 -3.49
CA SER A 40 -1.35 -15.17 -4.01
C SER A 40 -0.93 -14.38 -5.26
N GLU A 41 0.28 -14.57 -5.77
CA GLU A 41 0.88 -13.72 -6.83
C GLU A 41 0.80 -12.20 -6.54
N ALA A 42 0.55 -11.82 -5.28
CA ALA A 42 0.39 -10.46 -4.85
C ALA A 42 1.73 -9.73 -4.90
N LYS A 43 1.72 -8.50 -5.42
CA LYS A 43 2.88 -7.60 -5.39
C LYS A 43 3.00 -6.88 -4.06
N PHE A 44 1.86 -6.54 -3.47
CA PHE A 44 1.78 -5.79 -2.22
C PHE A 44 0.89 -6.49 -1.21
N LEU A 45 1.16 -6.22 0.06
CA LEU A 45 0.34 -6.54 1.19
C LEU A 45 -0.16 -5.25 1.80
N VAL A 46 -1.45 -5.16 2.03
CA VAL A 46 -2.04 -4.09 2.83
C VAL A 46 -2.32 -4.65 4.21
N ILE A 47 -1.67 -4.07 5.22
CA ILE A 47 -1.86 -4.46 6.62
C ILE A 47 -3.05 -3.69 7.17
N MET A 48 -3.98 -4.40 7.78
CA MET A 48 -5.25 -3.90 8.27
C MET A 48 -5.31 -3.99 9.79
N HIS A 49 -5.84 -2.94 10.44
CA HIS A 49 -6.31 -2.98 11.81
C HIS A 49 -7.84 -2.86 11.81
N GLY A 50 -8.51 -4.00 11.89
CA GLY A 50 -9.95 -4.09 11.65
C GLY A 50 -10.28 -3.72 10.20
N LYS A 51 -11.00 -2.61 10.01
CA LYS A 51 -11.36 -2.07 8.68
C LYS A 51 -10.39 -1.01 8.16
N ARG A 52 -9.39 -0.62 8.94
CA ARG A 52 -8.48 0.49 8.60
C ARG A 52 -7.16 -0.06 8.03
N PRO A 53 -6.75 0.34 6.82
CA PRO A 53 -5.38 0.09 6.36
C PRO A 53 -4.39 0.91 7.19
N VAL A 54 -3.33 0.25 7.65
CA VAL A 54 -2.31 0.85 8.53
C VAL A 54 -0.92 0.83 7.92
N SER A 55 -0.62 -0.11 7.00
CA SER A 55 0.69 -0.19 6.34
C SER A 55 0.59 -0.89 4.99
N ILE A 56 1.59 -0.68 4.13
CA ILE A 56 1.76 -1.37 2.85
C ILE A 56 3.16 -2.00 2.85
N LEU A 57 3.22 -3.31 2.64
CA LEU A 57 4.48 -4.04 2.51
C LEU A 57 4.60 -4.64 1.10
N ASN A 58 5.80 -4.67 0.57
CA ASN A 58 6.14 -5.57 -0.53
C ASN A 58 6.69 -6.90 0.02
N ARG A 59 6.93 -7.86 -0.88
CA ARG A 59 7.48 -9.16 -0.50
C ARG A 59 8.85 -9.07 0.19
N GLY A 60 9.73 -8.19 -0.27
CA GLY A 60 11.07 -8.02 0.31
C GLY A 60 11.00 -7.52 1.75
N GLU A 61 10.19 -6.49 1.99
CA GLU A 61 9.95 -5.93 3.33
C GLU A 61 9.32 -6.96 4.26
N LEU A 62 8.37 -7.76 3.79
CA LEU A 62 7.80 -8.86 4.56
C LEU A 62 8.85 -9.92 4.95
N LEU A 63 9.74 -10.29 4.03
CA LEU A 63 10.81 -11.24 4.33
C LEU A 63 11.80 -10.63 5.32
N GLU A 64 12.17 -9.37 5.16
CA GLU A 64 13.03 -8.66 6.11
C GLU A 64 12.40 -8.62 7.50
N LEU A 65 11.11 -8.32 7.61
CA LEU A 65 10.36 -8.37 8.86
C LEU A 65 10.38 -9.78 9.47
N THR A 66 10.15 -10.80 8.65
CA THR A 66 10.11 -12.21 9.09
C THR A 66 11.48 -12.70 9.58
N PHE A 67 12.57 -12.32 8.92
CA PHE A 67 13.92 -12.84 9.21
C PHE A 67 14.77 -11.95 10.11
N SER A 68 14.42 -10.67 10.28
CA SER A 68 15.16 -9.77 11.18
C SER A 68 14.93 -10.05 12.67
N GLY A 69 13.99 -10.94 13.01
CA GLY A 69 13.59 -11.20 14.40
C GLY A 69 12.90 -10.01 15.08
N LYS A 70 12.64 -8.92 14.34
CA LYS A 70 11.94 -7.71 14.82
C LYS A 70 10.43 -7.87 14.78
N ALA A 71 9.91 -8.66 13.84
CA ALA A 71 8.54 -9.09 13.91
C ALA A 71 8.47 -10.17 15.01
N GLY A 72 7.83 -9.84 16.12
CA GLY A 72 7.45 -10.84 17.12
C GLY A 72 6.35 -11.74 16.55
N ASP A 73 5.26 -11.91 17.29
CA ASP A 73 4.17 -12.77 16.83
C ASP A 73 3.28 -12.13 15.75
N ASN A 74 3.45 -10.82 15.47
CA ASN A 74 2.55 -10.02 14.65
C ASN A 74 3.29 -9.27 13.53
N LEU A 75 2.56 -8.91 12.46
CA LEU A 75 3.06 -8.11 11.35
C LEU A 75 3.38 -6.65 11.72
N LEU A 76 2.88 -6.18 12.86
CA LEU A 76 3.30 -4.89 13.42
C LEU A 76 4.57 -5.08 14.23
N VAL A 77 5.62 -4.35 13.85
CA VAL A 77 6.80 -4.23 14.69
C VAL A 77 6.52 -3.21 15.80
N PRO A 78 6.73 -3.56 17.08
CA PRO A 78 6.67 -2.59 18.17
C PRO A 78 7.76 -1.50 17.98
N GLY A 79 7.39 -0.22 18.11
CA GLY A 79 8.35 0.91 18.11
C GLY A 79 8.57 1.60 16.77
N THR A 80 7.93 1.16 15.69
CA THR A 80 7.77 1.99 14.47
C THR A 80 6.55 2.87 14.65
N SER A 81 6.71 4.19 14.57
CA SER A 81 5.58 5.14 14.53
C SER A 81 4.64 4.69 13.41
N TRP A 82 3.43 4.25 13.77
CA TRP A 82 2.45 3.74 12.81
C TRP A 82 1.79 4.92 12.10
N GLU A 83 2.55 5.56 11.22
CA GLU A 83 2.00 6.48 10.24
C GLU A 83 1.06 5.64 9.37
N THR A 84 -0.23 5.94 9.48
CA THR A 84 -1.24 5.24 8.70
C THR A 84 -0.90 5.42 7.24
N ALA A 85 -0.79 4.29 6.52
CA ALA A 85 -0.55 4.31 5.08
C ALA A 85 -1.37 5.42 4.42
N PRO A 86 -0.76 6.29 3.61
CA PRO A 86 -1.49 7.35 2.91
C PRO A 86 -2.68 6.74 2.18
N LEU A 87 -3.80 7.46 2.16
CA LEU A 87 -5.06 7.01 1.58
C LEU A 87 -5.54 8.00 0.55
N CYS A 88 -6.07 7.50 -0.56
CA CYS A 88 -6.81 8.33 -1.51
C CYS A 88 -8.03 7.58 -2.06
N SER A 89 -8.95 8.31 -2.66
CA SER A 89 -10.05 7.72 -3.45
C SER A 89 -9.55 7.26 -4.81
N GLN A 90 -10.18 6.25 -5.42
CA GLN A 90 -10.00 5.88 -6.83
C GLN A 90 -10.13 7.07 -7.80
N ARG A 91 -10.91 8.10 -7.45
CA ARG A 91 -11.14 9.30 -8.28
C ARG A 91 -10.10 10.39 -8.08
N THR A 92 -9.17 10.21 -7.14
CA THR A 92 -8.07 11.17 -6.90
C THR A 92 -7.25 11.28 -8.17
N ILE A 93 -6.89 12.49 -8.58
CA ILE A 93 -6.05 12.69 -9.77
C ILE A 93 -4.58 12.50 -9.44
N ILE A 94 -3.77 12.18 -10.46
CA ILE A 94 -2.33 11.90 -10.29
C ILE A 94 -1.59 13.01 -9.54
N SER A 95 -1.79 14.27 -9.92
CA SER A 95 -1.04 15.38 -9.30
C SER A 95 -1.27 15.47 -7.80
N VAL A 96 -2.53 15.33 -7.37
CA VAL A 96 -2.91 15.32 -5.95
C VAL A 96 -2.37 14.08 -5.25
N ALA A 97 -2.37 12.93 -5.92
CA ALA A 97 -1.81 11.71 -5.35
C ALA A 97 -0.30 11.81 -5.11
N LEU A 98 0.44 12.44 -6.03
CA LEU A 98 1.88 12.70 -5.88
C LEU A 98 2.17 13.67 -4.72
N GLU A 99 1.37 14.73 -4.59
CA GLU A 99 1.48 15.66 -3.44
C GLU A 99 1.24 14.93 -2.12
N LEU A 100 0.20 14.09 -2.03
CA LEU A 100 -0.09 13.30 -0.82
C LEU A 100 1.05 12.32 -0.46
N LEU A 101 1.67 11.71 -1.47
CA LEU A 101 2.81 10.82 -1.27
C LEU A 101 4.02 11.58 -0.73
N ASP A 102 4.30 12.78 -1.26
CA ASP A 102 5.38 13.65 -0.80
C ASP A 102 5.14 14.16 0.64
N GLU A 103 3.94 14.68 0.93
CA GLU A 103 3.55 15.17 2.26
C GLU A 103 3.67 14.08 3.34
N CYS A 104 3.34 12.84 2.98
CA CYS A 104 3.44 11.70 3.88
C CYS A 104 4.82 11.02 3.86
N ASN A 105 5.80 11.55 3.12
CA ASN A 105 7.12 10.95 2.91
C ASN A 105 7.04 9.45 2.57
N SER A 106 6.09 9.09 1.71
CA SER A 106 5.80 7.71 1.32
C SER A 106 5.90 7.55 -0.19
N THR A 107 6.33 6.38 -0.63
CA THR A 107 6.37 6.02 -2.05
C THR A 107 5.12 5.25 -2.49
N ARG A 108 4.22 4.92 -1.55
CA ARG A 108 3.05 4.06 -1.78
C ARG A 108 1.83 4.59 -1.03
N MET A 109 0.66 4.36 -1.62
CA MET A 109 -0.62 4.79 -1.08
C MET A 109 -1.70 3.74 -1.34
N VAL A 110 -2.60 3.58 -0.38
CA VAL A 110 -3.77 2.72 -0.51
C VAL A 110 -4.88 3.50 -1.22
N VAL A 111 -5.45 2.88 -2.25
CA VAL A 111 -6.58 3.43 -2.98
C VAL A 111 -7.86 2.80 -2.43
N LEU A 112 -8.78 3.64 -1.96
CA LEU A 112 -10.09 3.24 -1.45
C LEU A 112 -11.15 3.33 -2.55
N GLY A 113 -12.02 2.32 -2.59
CA GLY A 113 -13.23 2.31 -3.39
C GLY A 113 -14.35 3.17 -2.78
N GLU A 114 -15.49 3.22 -3.45
CA GLU A 114 -16.61 4.07 -3.06
C GLU A 114 -17.25 3.65 -1.73
N SER A 115 -17.15 2.37 -1.35
CA SER A 115 -17.68 1.87 -0.08
C SER A 115 -16.66 1.91 1.08
N GLY A 116 -15.47 2.48 0.83
CA GLY A 116 -14.38 2.57 1.79
C GLY A 116 -13.53 1.30 1.92
N GLU A 117 -13.75 0.32 1.04
CA GLU A 117 -12.92 -0.88 0.90
C GLU A 117 -11.59 -0.56 0.21
N VAL A 118 -10.57 -1.36 0.48
CA VAL A 118 -9.30 -1.27 -0.25
C VAL A 118 -9.53 -1.78 -1.68
N ALA A 119 -9.37 -0.89 -2.65
CA ALA A 119 -9.55 -1.20 -4.06
C ALA A 119 -8.24 -1.37 -4.83
N GLY A 120 -7.15 -0.79 -4.33
CA GLY A 120 -5.86 -0.84 -5.01
C GLY A 120 -4.72 -0.32 -4.16
N VAL A 121 -3.52 -0.45 -4.72
CA VAL A 121 -2.31 0.21 -4.25
C VAL A 121 -1.72 0.97 -5.42
N VAL A 122 -1.23 2.18 -5.17
CA VAL A 122 -0.49 2.96 -6.17
C VAL A 122 0.89 3.31 -5.63
N CYS A 123 1.91 3.21 -6.48
CA CYS A 123 3.27 3.64 -6.19
C CYS A 123 3.60 4.92 -6.97
N ALA A 124 4.43 5.80 -6.38
CA ALA A 124 4.90 7.01 -7.03
C ALA A 124 5.54 6.75 -8.40
N GLU A 125 6.24 5.62 -8.56
CA GLU A 125 6.88 5.21 -9.82
C GLU A 125 5.88 4.87 -10.95
N GLN A 126 4.61 4.64 -10.61
CA GLN A 126 3.54 4.31 -11.56
C GLN A 126 2.71 5.52 -11.98
N LEU A 127 2.91 6.66 -11.33
CA LEU A 127 2.19 7.92 -11.51
C LEU A 127 3.03 8.89 -12.35
#